data_AF-A0A368GLQ1-F1
#
_entry.id   AF-A0A368GLQ1-F1
#
_cell.length_a   1.000
_cell.length_b   1.000
_cell.length_c   1.000
_cell.angle_alpha   90.00
_cell.angle_beta   90.00
_cell.angle_gamma   90.00
#
_symmetry.space_group_name_H-M   'P 1'
#
loop_
_entity.id
_entity.type
_entity.pdbx_description
1 polymer ?
#
loop_
_entity_poly.entity_id
_entity_poly.type
_entity_poly.pdbx_seq_one_letter_code
_entity_poly.pdbx_strand_id
1 'polypeptide(L)' 'MECLKALGSSGMPPHGLRLKKGAIVMLLRNLDVVDGLCNRARLKVETLGRYVLGCLMWRAQGSVGSSS' A
#
# COMPACT_ATOMS: atom_id res chain seq x y z
N MET A 1 6.32 -31.61 -17.86
CA MET A 1 5.09 -30.82 -17.68
C MET A 1 4.43 -31.43 -16.45
N GLU A 2 4.22 -30.75 -15.33
CA GLU A 2 3.86 -29.35 -15.13
C GLU A 2 4.53 -28.85 -13.84
N CYS A 3 5.08 -27.64 -13.88
CA CYS A 3 5.56 -26.95 -12.69
C CYS A 3 4.34 -26.53 -11.87
N LEU A 4 3.89 -27.40 -10.96
CA LEU A 4 2.97 -27.05 -9.90
C LEU A 4 3.70 -26.05 -8.99
N LYS A 5 3.68 -24.77 -9.37
CA LYS A 5 3.90 -23.67 -8.44
C LYS A 5 2.88 -23.89 -7.36
N ALA A 6 3.36 -24.46 -6.25
CA ALA A 6 2.64 -24.60 -5.02
C ALA A 6 1.77 -23.37 -4.86
N LEU A 7 0.46 -23.62 -4.70
CA LEU A 7 -0.57 -22.66 -4.41
C LEU A 7 -0.35 -22.05 -3.01
N GLY A 8 0.88 -21.59 -2.72
CA GLY A 8 1.19 -20.74 -1.60
C GLY A 8 0.65 -19.36 -1.94
N SER A 9 -0.67 -19.21 -1.87
CA SER A 9 -1.39 -17.93 -1.73
C SER A 9 -0.61 -16.73 -2.28
N SER A 10 -0.35 -16.75 -3.60
CA SER A 10 0.59 -15.87 -4.29
C SER A 10 0.03 -14.44 -4.36
N GLY A 11 0.13 -13.71 -3.26
CA GLY A 11 -0.30 -12.32 -3.14
C GLY A 11 -0.57 -11.84 -1.71
N MET A 12 -0.57 -12.75 -0.73
CA MET A 12 -0.75 -12.39 0.69
C MET A 12 0.59 -12.55 1.41
N PRO A 13 1.10 -11.54 2.15
CA PRO A 13 2.33 -11.67 2.92
C PRO A 13 2.21 -12.87 3.87
N PRO A 14 3.29 -13.66 4.05
CA PRO A 14 3.23 -14.92 4.78
C PRO A 14 2.74 -14.68 6.21
N HIS A 15 1.56 -15.24 6.53
CA HIS A 15 1.04 -15.51 7.88
C HIS A 15 1.37 -14.44 8.96
N GLY A 16 1.05 -13.17 8.70
CA GLY A 16 1.10 -12.10 9.69
C GLY A 16 1.64 -10.79 9.15
N LEU A 17 0.77 -9.97 8.54
CA LEU A 17 1.12 -8.59 8.18
C LEU A 17 1.27 -7.76 9.48
N ARG A 18 2.49 -7.65 9.99
CA ARG A 18 2.77 -6.88 11.20
C ARG A 18 3.12 -5.44 10.83
N LEU A 19 2.12 -4.58 10.80
CA LEU A 19 2.29 -3.15 10.55
C LEU A 19 2.80 -2.43 11.81
N LYS A 20 3.70 -1.46 11.61
CA LYS A 20 4.20 -0.57 12.66
C LYS A 20 4.04 0.87 12.19
N LYS A 21 3.87 1.80 13.14
CA LYS A 21 3.95 3.24 12.84
C LYS A 21 5.30 3.54 12.20
N GLY A 22 5.28 4.26 11.08
CA GLY A 22 6.43 4.57 10.25
C GLY A 22 6.78 3.53 9.19
N ALA A 23 6.14 2.36 9.17
CA ALA A 23 6.39 1.36 8.13
C ALA A 23 5.84 1.82 6.77
N ILE A 24 6.59 1.55 5.70
CA ILE A 24 6.13 1.77 4.33
C ILE A 24 5.42 0.51 3.84
N VAL A 25 4.17 0.66 3.40
CA VAL A 25 3.37 -0.40 2.81
C VAL A 25 3.07 -0.08 1.35
N MET A 26 2.89 -1.12 0.54
CA MET A 26 2.47 -0.98 -0.85
C MET A 26 1.08 -1.58 -1.03
N LEU A 27 0.20 -0.85 -1.72
CA LEU A 27 -1.08 -1.40 -2.15
C LEU A 27 -0.82 -2.51 -3.18
N LEU A 28 -1.31 -3.71 -2.88
CA LEU A 28 -1.28 -4.86 -3.79
C LEU A 28 -2.53 -4.95 -4.67
N ARG A 29 -3.59 -4.22 -4.29
CA ARG A 29 -4.86 -4.11 -5.01
C ARG A 29 -5.28 -2.66 -5.04
N ASN A 30 -5.99 -2.28 -6.10
CA ASN A 30 -6.58 -0.95 -6.23
C ASN A 30 -7.67 -0.80 -5.18
N LEU A 31 -7.52 0.16 -4.27
CA LEU A 31 -8.56 0.48 -3.31
C LEU A 31 -9.47 1.55 -3.90
N ASP A 32 -8.86 2.61 -4.42
CA ASP A 32 -9.60 3.74 -4.97
C ASP A 32 -8.79 4.37 -6.10
N VAL A 33 -9.14 4.03 -7.34
CA VAL A 33 -8.44 4.56 -8.52
C VAL A 33 -8.66 6.06 -8.69
N VAL A 34 -9.81 6.56 -8.22
CA VAL A 34 -10.20 7.98 -8.33
C VAL A 34 -9.30 8.86 -7.45
N ASP A 35 -9.05 8.43 -6.22
CA ASP A 35 -8.12 9.09 -5.30
C ASP A 35 -6.63 8.82 -5.64
N GLY A 36 -6.37 7.95 -6.63
CA GLY A 36 -5.02 7.53 -7.01
C GLY A 36 -4.39 6.54 -6.01
N LEU A 37 -5.23 5.83 -5.25
CA LEU A 37 -4.88 4.65 -4.44
C LEU A 37 -4.89 3.40 -5.32
N CYS A 38 -4.03 3.43 -6.33
CA CYS A 38 -3.84 2.35 -7.29
C CYS A 38 -2.79 1.34 -6.80
N ASN A 39 -2.81 0.15 -7.42
CA ASN A 39 -1.79 -0.87 -7.18
C ASN A 39 -0.38 -0.27 -7.33
N ARG A 40 0.54 -0.59 -6.42
CA ARG A 40 1.89 -0.02 -6.26
C ARG A 40 1.99 1.36 -5.58
N ALA A 41 0.89 1.96 -5.11
CA ALA A 41 1.00 3.16 -4.29
C ALA A 41 1.74 2.87 -2.98
N ARG A 42 2.72 3.72 -2.64
CA ARG A 42 3.50 3.64 -1.40
C ARG A 42 2.86 4.54 -0.35
N LEU A 43 2.54 3.94 0.78
CA LEU A 43 1.85 4.57 1.90
C LEU A 43 2.72 4.42 3.14
N LYS A 44 2.88 5.49 3.92
CA LYS A 44 3.53 5.44 5.23
C LYS A 44 2.47 5.34 6.30
N VAL A 45 2.56 4.31 7.14
CA VAL A 45 1.64 4.11 8.27
C VAL A 45 1.91 5.18 9.33
N GLU A 46 0.94 6.06 9.58
CA GLU A 46 1.03 7.07 10.66
C GLU A 46 0.24 6.63 11.90
N THR A 47 -0.92 6.00 11.70
CA THR A 47 -1.82 5.62 12.79
C THR A 47 -2.42 4.23 12.54
N LEU A 48 -2.43 3.39 13.56
CA LEU A 48 -3.00 2.04 13.54
C LEU A 48 -4.19 2.01 14.50
N GLY A 49 -5.40 1.98 13.96
CA GLY A 49 -6.63 1.75 14.71
C GLY A 49 -7.07 0.29 14.64
N ARG A 50 -8.08 -0.07 15.44
CA ARG A 50 -8.63 -1.45 15.47
C ARG A 50 -9.24 -1.88 14.13
N TYR A 51 -9.90 -0.94 13.44
CA TYR A 51 -10.55 -1.18 12.14
C TYR A 51 -10.19 -0.12 11.08
N VAL A 52 -9.27 0.80 11.41
CA VAL A 52 -8.91 1.93 10.55
C VAL A 52 -7.38 2.04 10.49
N LEU A 53 -6.83 2.18 9.30
CA LEU A 53 -5.41 2.40 9.09
C LEU A 53 -5.19 3.82 8.54
N GLY A 54 -4.62 4.69 9.35
CA GLY A 54 -4.20 6.03 8.93
C GLY A 54 -2.86 5.95 8.21
N CYS A 55 -2.86 6.22 6.91
CA CYS A 55 -1.66 6.26 6.09
C CYS A 55 -1.52 7.61 5.39
N LEU A 56 -0.29 8.10 5.31
CA LEU A 56 0.06 9.20 4.41
C LEU A 56 0.55 8.62 3.10
N MET A 57 0.00 9.09 1.98
CA MET A 57 0.57 8.80 0.67
C MET A 57 1.96 9.40 0.61
N TRP A 58 2.94 8.60 0.17
CA TRP A 58 4.24 9.12 -0.24
C TRP A 58 4.08 9.81 -1.61
N ARG A 59 3.29 10.88 -1.65
CA ARG A 59 3.32 11.82 -2.76
C ARG A 59 4.61 12.61 -2.57
N ALA A 60 5.54 12.50 -3.53
CA ALA A 60 6.60 13.49 -3.63
C ALA A 60 5.88 14.84 -3.84
N GLN A 61 5.90 15.69 -2.81
CA GLN A 61 5.46 17.07 -2.94
C GLN A 61 6.41 17.72 -3.94
N GLY A 62 5.97 17.75 -5.19
CA GLY A 62 6.68 18.27 -6.33
C GLY A 62 5.69 18.73 -7.39
N SER A 63 4.58 19.33 -6.97
CA SER A 63 3.83 20.26 -7.80
C SER A 63 4.10 21.65 -7.27
N VAL A 64 5.26 22.18 -7.64
CA VAL A 64 5.37 23.62 -7.87
C VAL A 64 4.49 23.91 -9.09
N GLY A 65 3.21 24.11 -8.82
CA GLY A 65 2.18 24.42 -9.82
C GLY A 65 1.74 25.85 -9.61
N SER A 66 2.59 26.75 -10.12
CA SER A 66 2.38 28.15 -10.47
C SER A 66 1.44 28.99 -9.61
N SER A 67 2.06 29.92 -8.90
CA SER A 67 1.48 31.23 -8.62
C SER A 67 0.76 31.76 -9.87
N SER A 68 -0.51 32.14 -9.71
CA SER A 68 -1.16 33.17 -10.50
C SER A 68 -1.92 34.06 -9.53
#